data_AF-A0A5K7XPC3-F1
#
_entry.id   AF-A0A5K7XPC3-F1
#
_cell.length_a   1.000
_cell.length_b   1.000
_cell.length_c   1.000
_cell.angle_alpha   90.00
_cell.angle_beta   90.00
_cell.angle_gamma   90.00
#
_symmetry.space_group_name_H-M   'P 1'
#
loop_
_entity.id
_entity.type
_entity.pdbx_description
1 polymer ?
#
loop_
_entity_poly.entity_id
_entity_poly.type
_entity_poly.pdbx_seq_one_letter_code
_entity_poly.pdbx_strand_id
1 'polypeptide(L)'
;MLRLDPGENRIRRTRSFQAWERGGEYNVARGLRRCFGMRTAVATALVDNEVGRPPEDLMLQGGVDLSYLQWQADDGIDRRVRNGLNFTERGFRVRGTLAVSDWGHSAASQLTVGSVDWKALFGTQKTSWSHAGGIFASLSDTTAEVVIEACTQAHANCMIVLYDLNFRPNLWKDRGGVERVGEVNRRIAPRVDVMSGNQEDFLVGLGIHVGGESELSEGDDDFARMIDAAIATFPNFKLVAITLRAVKSTR
;
A
#
# COMPACT_ATOMS: atom_id res chain seq x y z
N MET A 1 3.56 9.89 1.93
CA MET A 1 3.00 10.72 3.02
C MET A 1 4.12 11.23 3.91
N LEU A 2 3.88 12.36 4.58
CA LEU A 2 4.76 12.85 5.65
C LEU A 2 4.36 12.21 6.98
N ARG A 3 5.27 11.46 7.58
CA ARG A 3 5.14 10.85 8.89
C ARG A 3 5.71 11.77 9.97
N LEU A 4 4.96 11.98 11.04
CA LEU A 4 5.31 12.77 12.20
C LEU A 4 5.46 11.85 13.42
N ASP A 5 6.71 11.66 13.87
CA ASP A 5 7.07 10.83 15.03
C ASP A 5 7.26 11.73 16.27
N PRO A 6 6.46 11.58 17.33
CA PRO A 6 6.60 12.37 18.56
C PRO A 6 7.78 11.94 19.45
N GLY A 7 8.59 10.96 19.01
CA GLY A 7 9.62 10.32 19.82
C GLY A 7 8.98 9.49 20.95
N GLU A 8 9.46 9.69 22.18
CA GLU A 8 8.95 9.02 23.37
C GLU A 8 7.65 9.67 23.92
N ASN A 9 7.22 10.80 23.34
CA ASN A 9 6.01 11.49 23.75
C ASN A 9 4.74 10.90 23.10
N ARG A 10 3.58 11.32 23.63
CA ARG A 10 2.27 11.02 23.03
C ARG A 10 1.91 12.10 22.00
N ILE A 11 1.30 11.72 20.88
CA ILE A 11 0.81 12.65 19.83
C ILE A 11 0.01 13.78 20.46
N ARG A 12 -0.90 13.43 21.38
CA ARG A 12 -1.81 14.39 22.01
C ARG A 12 -1.16 15.42 22.95
N ARG A 13 0.11 15.24 23.35
CA ARG A 13 0.80 16.09 24.33
C ARG A 13 2.14 16.64 23.85
N THR A 14 2.68 16.11 22.75
CA THR A 14 3.95 16.58 22.21
C THR A 14 3.80 17.97 21.61
N ARG A 15 4.90 18.72 21.58
CA ARG A 15 5.03 19.99 20.85
C ARG A 15 6.07 19.91 19.74
N SER A 16 6.67 18.74 19.56
CA SER A 16 7.72 18.48 18.58
C SER A 16 7.46 17.15 17.88
N PHE A 17 7.71 17.12 16.58
CA PHE A 17 7.67 15.91 15.78
C PHE A 17 8.95 15.83 14.94
N GLN A 18 9.48 14.63 14.82
CA GLN A 18 10.47 14.31 13.79
C GLN A 18 9.73 13.89 12.52
N ALA A 19 10.09 14.52 11.40
CA ALA A 19 9.50 14.25 10.11
C ALA A 19 10.23 13.09 9.41
N TRP A 20 9.45 12.19 8.81
CA TRP A 20 9.92 11.03 8.05
C TRP A 20 9.00 10.79 6.86
N GLU A 21 9.47 10.04 5.87
CA GLU A 21 8.66 9.57 4.76
C GLU A 21 7.94 8.27 5.12
N ARG A 22 6.72 8.07 4.60
CA ARG A 22 5.96 6.83 4.78
C ARG A 22 5.07 6.52 3.59
N GLY A 23 5.08 5.26 3.18
CA GLY A 23 4.14 4.63 2.24
C GLY A 23 4.42 3.13 2.18
N GLY A 24 3.41 2.27 2.02
CA GLY A 24 3.62 0.81 2.00
C GLY A 24 4.47 0.41 0.79
N GLU A 25 4.00 0.80 -0.38
CA GLU A 25 4.62 0.60 -1.68
C GLU A 25 5.98 1.30 -1.77
N TYR A 26 6.05 2.53 -1.25
CA TYR A 26 7.30 3.29 -1.18
C TYR A 26 8.36 2.61 -0.29
N ASN A 27 7.97 2.07 0.88
CA ASN A 27 8.91 1.39 1.77
C ASN A 27 9.51 0.14 1.12
N VAL A 28 8.74 -0.58 0.30
CA VAL A 28 9.25 -1.69 -0.52
C VAL A 28 10.27 -1.18 -1.53
N ALA A 29 9.94 -0.15 -2.31
CA ALA A 29 10.85 0.44 -3.30
C ALA A 29 12.16 0.98 -2.67
N ARG A 30 12.07 1.66 -1.53
CA ARG A 30 13.21 2.16 -0.77
C ARG A 30 14.03 1.03 -0.18
N GLY A 31 13.40 -0.02 0.35
CA GLY A 31 14.08 -1.20 0.89
C GLY A 31 14.88 -1.94 -0.19
N LEU A 32 14.26 -2.21 -1.35
CA LEU A 32 14.93 -2.78 -2.53
C LEU A 32 16.13 -1.93 -2.97
N ARG A 33 15.99 -0.60 -2.97
CA ARG A 33 17.09 0.32 -3.32
C ARG A 33 18.22 0.30 -2.30
N ARG A 34 17.91 0.52 -1.02
CA ARG A 34 18.92 0.78 0.02
C ARG A 34 19.54 -0.48 0.58
N CYS A 35 18.79 -1.58 0.69
CA CYS A 35 19.28 -2.83 1.25
C CYS A 35 19.84 -3.78 0.19
N PHE A 36 19.31 -3.72 -1.04
CA PHE A 36 19.64 -4.69 -2.09
C PHE A 36 20.26 -4.06 -3.35
N GLY A 37 20.48 -2.74 -3.36
CA GLY A 37 21.14 -2.05 -4.47
C GLY A 37 20.34 -2.01 -5.78
N MET A 38 19.06 -2.39 -5.76
CA MET A 38 18.23 -2.44 -6.96
C MET A 38 17.89 -1.04 -7.48
N ARG A 39 17.52 -0.93 -8.75
CA ARG A 39 16.92 0.29 -9.31
C ARG A 39 15.42 0.24 -9.07
N THR A 40 14.88 1.27 -8.45
CA THR A 40 13.46 1.36 -8.14
C THR A 40 12.93 2.75 -8.46
N ALA A 41 11.66 2.82 -8.81
CA ALA A 41 10.92 4.05 -9.02
C ALA A 41 9.60 3.97 -8.25
N VAL A 42 8.99 5.12 -8.00
CA VAL A 42 7.65 5.20 -7.42
C VAL A 42 6.77 6.10 -8.29
N ALA A 43 5.61 5.59 -8.68
CA ALA A 43 4.56 6.37 -9.32
C ALA A 43 3.60 6.86 -8.23
N THR A 44 3.57 8.17 -7.99
CA THR A 44 2.75 8.77 -6.93
C THR A 44 2.51 10.25 -7.19
N ALA A 45 1.80 10.93 -6.30
CA ALA A 45 1.56 12.37 -6.39
C ALA A 45 1.73 13.06 -5.03
N LEU A 46 2.21 14.30 -5.09
CA LEU A 46 2.33 15.24 -3.98
C LEU A 46 1.79 16.61 -4.39
N VAL A 47 1.36 17.41 -3.42
CA VAL A 47 1.04 18.83 -3.68
C VAL A 47 2.33 19.63 -3.67
N ASP A 48 2.50 20.52 -4.64
CA ASP A 48 3.66 21.40 -4.75
C ASP A 48 3.55 22.55 -3.74
N ASN A 49 3.91 22.26 -2.49
CA ASN A 49 3.97 23.22 -1.40
C ASN A 49 4.94 22.78 -0.30
N GLU A 50 5.08 23.61 0.73
CA GLU A 50 5.99 23.39 1.88
C GLU A 50 5.71 22.10 2.67
N VAL A 51 4.55 21.46 2.50
CA VAL A 51 4.24 20.16 3.10
C VAL A 51 4.64 19.00 2.19
N GLY A 52 4.68 19.22 0.87
CA GLY A 52 5.05 18.21 -0.14
C GLY A 52 6.54 18.13 -0.43
N ARG A 53 7.28 19.24 -0.28
CA ARG A 53 8.74 19.26 -0.46
C ARG A 53 9.51 18.40 0.55
N PRO A 54 9.17 18.35 1.86
CA PRO A 54 9.85 17.48 2.80
C PRO A 54 9.79 15.97 2.47
N PRO A 55 8.62 15.37 2.16
CA PRO A 55 8.61 13.97 1.75
C PRO A 55 9.34 13.75 0.41
N GLU A 56 9.33 14.69 -0.55
CA GLU A 56 10.17 14.60 -1.75
C GLU A 56 11.66 14.48 -1.40
N ASP A 57 12.18 15.39 -0.58
CA ASP A 57 13.59 15.39 -0.19
C ASP A 57 13.99 14.08 0.49
N LEU A 58 13.16 13.60 1.42
CA LEU A 58 13.35 12.31 2.07
C LEU A 58 13.31 11.14 1.07
N MET A 59 12.46 11.23 0.04
CA MET A 59 12.41 10.23 -1.02
C MET A 59 13.67 10.23 -1.90
N LEU A 60 14.20 11.42 -2.23
CA LEU A 60 15.49 11.59 -2.92
C LEU A 60 16.64 11.02 -2.09
N GLN A 61 16.66 11.28 -0.78
CA GLN A 61 17.59 10.65 0.15
C GLN A 61 17.39 9.13 0.20
N GLY A 62 16.19 8.60 -0.05
CA GLY A 62 15.94 7.17 -0.21
C GLY A 62 16.58 6.57 -1.47
N GLY A 63 16.96 7.40 -2.45
CA GLY A 63 17.57 6.99 -3.71
C GLY A 63 16.59 6.32 -4.68
N VAL A 64 15.29 6.47 -4.45
CA VAL A 64 14.21 5.98 -5.32
C VAL A 64 14.03 6.98 -6.47
N ASP A 65 13.86 6.50 -7.70
CA ASP A 65 13.60 7.35 -8.86
C ASP A 65 12.21 8.01 -8.75
N LEU A 66 12.21 9.35 -8.80
CA LEU A 66 11.02 10.20 -8.68
C LEU A 66 10.57 10.79 -10.02
N SER A 67 11.05 10.27 -11.16
CA SER A 67 10.62 10.71 -12.49
C SER A 67 9.11 10.55 -12.73
N TYR A 68 8.44 9.75 -11.89
CA TYR A 68 6.99 9.49 -11.94
C TYR A 68 6.23 10.07 -10.73
N LEU A 69 6.86 10.99 -10.01
CA LEU A 69 6.20 11.83 -9.03
C LEU A 69 5.45 12.96 -9.75
N GLN A 70 4.14 13.03 -9.55
CA GLN A 70 3.30 14.09 -10.08
C GLN A 70 3.09 15.19 -9.06
N TRP A 71 3.28 16.43 -9.51
CA TRP A 71 2.98 17.61 -8.73
C TRP A 71 1.54 18.06 -8.99
N GLN A 72 0.73 18.05 -7.95
CA GLN A 72 -0.59 18.66 -7.93
C GLN A 72 -0.46 20.11 -7.49
N ALA A 73 -1.19 21.01 -8.16
CA ALA A 73 -1.19 22.43 -7.79
C ALA A 73 -1.85 22.62 -6.43
N ASP A 74 -1.22 23.43 -5.57
CA ASP A 74 -1.79 23.81 -4.28
C ASP A 74 -3.04 24.68 -4.48
N ASP A 75 -4.15 24.32 -3.80
CA ASP A 75 -5.36 25.13 -3.79
C ASP A 75 -5.43 26.10 -2.60
N GLY A 76 -4.40 26.09 -1.74
CA GLY A 76 -4.17 26.99 -0.62
C GLY A 76 -5.01 26.71 0.62
N ILE A 77 -6.02 25.83 0.53
CA ILE A 77 -6.97 25.55 1.62
C ILE A 77 -7.26 24.06 1.81
N ASP A 78 -6.51 23.18 1.16
CA ASP A 78 -6.62 21.73 1.23
C ASP A 78 -8.01 21.17 0.84
N ARG A 79 -8.79 21.91 0.03
CA ARG A 79 -10.20 21.56 -0.23
C ARG A 79 -10.34 20.43 -1.25
N ARG A 80 -9.49 20.45 -2.28
CA ARG A 80 -9.50 19.48 -3.38
C ARG A 80 -8.32 18.52 -3.26
N VAL A 81 -7.19 19.03 -2.82
CA VAL A 81 -5.95 18.26 -2.76
C VAL A 81 -5.07 18.73 -1.60
N ARG A 82 -4.41 17.78 -0.93
CA ARG A 82 -3.44 18.05 0.13
C ARG A 82 -2.37 16.96 0.21
N ASN A 83 -1.34 17.19 1.01
CA ASN A 83 -0.37 16.13 1.33
C ASN A 83 -0.87 15.30 2.53
N GLY A 84 -0.88 13.97 2.37
CA GLY A 84 -1.29 13.06 3.44
C GLY A 84 -0.30 13.05 4.61
N LEU A 85 -0.83 13.09 5.84
CA LEU A 85 -0.05 13.08 7.07
C LEU A 85 -0.24 11.77 7.83
N ASN A 86 0.79 11.33 8.54
CA ASN A 86 0.70 10.16 9.42
C ASN A 86 1.43 10.40 10.73
N PHE A 87 0.70 10.38 11.84
CA PHE A 87 1.28 10.44 13.17
C PHE A 87 1.50 9.02 13.68
N THR A 88 2.71 8.69 14.13
CA THR A 88 3.01 7.34 14.65
C THR A 88 3.70 7.41 15.99
N GLU A 89 3.02 6.93 17.05
CA GLU A 89 3.62 6.68 18.36
C GLU A 89 4.33 5.33 18.36
N ARG A 90 5.55 5.31 18.90
CA ARG A 90 6.25 4.07 19.22
C ARG A 90 5.50 3.31 20.31
N GLY A 91 5.45 2.00 20.17
CA GLY A 91 5.00 1.11 21.25
C GLY A 91 6.02 1.15 22.39
N PHE A 92 5.58 0.77 23.59
CA PHE A 92 6.50 0.57 24.71
C PHE A 92 5.92 -0.49 25.65
N ARG A 93 6.69 -1.56 25.89
CA ARG A 93 6.27 -2.73 26.67
C ARG A 93 4.97 -3.33 26.14
N VAL A 94 3.90 -3.28 26.94
CA VAL A 94 2.57 -3.82 26.63
C VAL A 94 1.73 -2.89 25.76
N ARG A 95 2.14 -1.62 25.62
CA ARG A 95 1.42 -0.65 24.80
C ARG A 95 1.88 -0.78 23.36
N GLY A 96 0.97 -1.19 22.47
CA GLY A 96 1.22 -1.23 21.03
C GLY A 96 1.57 0.14 20.42
N THR A 97 2.08 0.10 19.20
CA THR A 97 2.23 1.29 18.37
C THR A 97 0.85 1.87 18.04
N LEU A 98 0.76 3.20 17.98
CA LEU A 98 -0.46 3.90 17.54
C LEU A 98 -0.14 4.66 16.27
N ALA A 99 -0.88 4.40 15.20
CA ALA A 99 -0.80 5.16 13.97
C ALA A 99 -2.12 5.89 13.74
N VAL A 100 -2.07 7.22 13.62
CA VAL A 100 -3.19 8.08 13.23
C VAL A 100 -2.85 8.64 11.86
N SER A 101 -3.66 8.32 10.86
CA SER A 101 -3.38 8.70 9.49
C SER A 101 -4.46 9.63 8.96
N ASP A 102 -4.03 10.66 8.25
CA ASP A 102 -4.83 11.69 7.64
C ASP A 102 -4.69 11.55 6.12
N TRP A 103 -5.59 10.74 5.55
CA TRP A 103 -5.56 10.30 4.15
C TRP A 103 -6.43 11.16 3.22
N GLY A 104 -7.40 11.89 3.79
CA GLY A 104 -8.44 12.58 3.03
C GLY A 104 -7.84 13.56 2.03
N HIS A 105 -8.39 13.57 0.80
CA HIS A 105 -7.98 14.47 -0.28
C HIS A 105 -6.46 14.45 -0.58
N SER A 106 -5.74 13.38 -0.25
CA SER A 106 -4.32 13.32 -0.55
C SER A 106 -4.07 13.40 -2.07
N ALA A 107 -2.97 14.02 -2.52
CA ALA A 107 -2.61 14.07 -3.93
C ALA A 107 -2.61 12.67 -4.60
N ALA A 108 -2.07 11.66 -3.91
CA ALA A 108 -2.12 10.27 -4.38
C ALA A 108 -3.55 9.71 -4.52
N SER A 109 -4.51 10.14 -3.69
CA SER A 109 -5.91 9.71 -3.81
C SER A 109 -6.66 10.39 -4.97
N GLN A 110 -6.10 11.45 -5.55
CA GLN A 110 -6.66 12.11 -6.73
C GLN A 110 -6.22 11.48 -8.05
N LEU A 111 -5.33 10.48 -8.02
CA LEU A 111 -4.90 9.78 -9.22
C LEU A 111 -6.07 9.02 -9.86
N THR A 112 -6.21 9.18 -11.17
CA THR A 112 -7.20 8.49 -12.01
C THR A 112 -6.51 7.70 -13.11
N VAL A 113 -7.26 6.83 -13.78
CA VAL A 113 -6.80 6.14 -15.00
C VAL A 113 -6.19 7.15 -15.97
N GLY A 114 -5.03 6.81 -16.55
CA GLY A 114 -4.28 7.67 -17.45
C GLY A 114 -3.45 8.76 -16.77
N SER A 115 -3.46 8.87 -15.42
CA SER A 115 -2.57 9.81 -14.73
C SER A 115 -1.11 9.46 -15.01
N VAL A 116 -0.77 8.17 -15.05
CA VAL A 116 0.58 7.68 -15.35
C VAL A 116 0.56 7.03 -16.73
N ASP A 117 1.49 7.43 -17.61
CA ASP A 117 1.69 6.75 -18.88
C ASP A 117 2.44 5.43 -18.67
N TRP A 118 1.72 4.42 -18.18
CA TRP A 118 2.25 3.09 -17.93
C TRP A 118 2.81 2.44 -19.19
N LYS A 119 2.25 2.76 -20.36
CA LYS A 119 2.71 2.21 -21.64
C LYS A 119 4.10 2.73 -21.97
N ALA A 120 4.33 4.03 -21.83
CA ALA A 120 5.66 4.60 -22.00
C ALA A 120 6.61 4.10 -20.89
N LEU A 121 6.16 4.07 -19.64
CA LEU A 121 6.95 3.64 -18.49
C LEU A 121 7.45 2.21 -18.65
N PHE A 122 6.54 1.25 -18.87
CA PHE A 122 6.88 -0.16 -18.97
C PHE A 122 7.46 -0.55 -20.34
N GLY A 123 7.10 0.17 -21.41
CA GLY A 123 7.57 -0.13 -22.77
C GLY A 123 8.99 0.37 -23.08
N THR A 124 9.46 1.41 -22.38
CA THR A 124 10.81 1.98 -22.61
C THR A 124 11.83 1.53 -21.56
N GLN A 125 11.37 1.21 -20.36
CA GLN A 125 12.25 0.77 -19.27
C GLN A 125 12.33 -0.76 -19.22
N LYS A 126 13.54 -1.30 -18.98
CA LYS A 126 13.74 -2.72 -18.66
C LYS A 126 13.30 -3.01 -17.22
N THR A 127 12.02 -2.86 -16.94
CA THR A 127 11.43 -3.14 -15.62
C THR A 127 10.92 -4.57 -15.61
N SER A 128 11.27 -5.34 -14.57
CA SER A 128 10.89 -6.76 -14.47
C SER A 128 9.77 -7.01 -13.45
N TRP A 129 9.53 -6.05 -12.55
CA TRP A 129 8.58 -6.18 -11.44
C TRP A 129 7.73 -4.92 -11.32
N SER A 130 6.44 -5.10 -11.08
CA SER A 130 5.50 -4.06 -10.67
C SER A 130 4.94 -4.43 -9.29
N HIS A 131 4.76 -3.44 -8.42
CA HIS A 131 4.20 -3.62 -7.09
C HIS A 131 3.14 -2.56 -6.79
N ALA A 132 1.96 -3.02 -6.36
CA ALA A 132 0.90 -2.18 -5.82
C ALA A 132 0.32 -2.81 -4.55
N GLY A 133 -0.48 -2.06 -3.80
CA GLY A 133 -1.09 -2.57 -2.59
C GLY A 133 -2.52 -2.10 -2.36
N GLY A 134 -3.22 -2.81 -1.48
CA GLY A 134 -4.60 -2.54 -1.10
C GLY A 134 -4.78 -1.22 -0.35
N ILE A 135 -3.72 -0.67 0.25
CA ILE A 135 -3.74 0.69 0.80
C ILE A 135 -3.97 1.69 -0.33
N PHE A 136 -3.13 1.67 -1.38
CA PHE A 136 -3.31 2.58 -2.50
C PHE A 136 -4.67 2.36 -3.19
N ALA A 137 -5.05 1.10 -3.44
CA ALA A 137 -6.35 0.78 -4.05
C ALA A 137 -7.55 1.34 -3.25
N SER A 138 -7.40 1.49 -1.93
CA SER A 138 -8.46 1.96 -1.01
C SER A 138 -8.42 3.46 -0.69
N LEU A 139 -7.55 4.25 -1.31
CA LEU A 139 -7.49 5.70 -1.01
C LEU A 139 -8.68 6.49 -1.60
N SER A 140 -9.19 6.11 -2.77
CA SER A 140 -10.38 6.73 -3.38
C SER A 140 -11.07 5.79 -4.36
N ASP A 141 -12.20 6.23 -4.93
CA ASP A 141 -12.96 5.47 -5.93
C ASP A 141 -12.20 5.29 -7.24
N THR A 142 -11.19 6.13 -7.50
CA THR A 142 -10.40 6.09 -8.73
C THR A 142 -9.13 5.27 -8.58
N THR A 143 -8.56 5.18 -7.37
CA THR A 143 -7.24 4.53 -7.18
C THR A 143 -7.26 3.03 -7.44
N ALA A 144 -8.38 2.35 -7.19
CA ALA A 144 -8.54 0.94 -7.58
C ALA A 144 -8.41 0.74 -9.10
N GLU A 145 -8.97 1.65 -9.90
CA GLU A 145 -8.89 1.59 -11.36
C GLU A 145 -7.47 1.89 -11.85
N VAL A 146 -6.74 2.79 -11.18
CA VAL A 146 -5.31 3.04 -11.46
C VAL A 146 -4.48 1.78 -11.22
N VAL A 147 -4.74 1.03 -10.14
CA VAL A 147 -4.08 -0.25 -9.89
C VAL A 147 -4.39 -1.26 -10.99
N ILE A 148 -5.66 -1.39 -11.39
CA ILE A 148 -6.06 -2.30 -12.47
C ILE A 148 -5.35 -1.93 -13.78
N GLU A 149 -5.31 -0.64 -14.13
CA GLU A 149 -4.58 -0.15 -15.30
C GLU A 149 -3.09 -0.51 -15.24
N ALA A 150 -2.43 -0.25 -14.10
CA ALA A 150 -1.02 -0.56 -13.90
C ALA A 150 -0.73 -2.07 -14.01
N CYS A 151 -1.54 -2.92 -13.35
CA CYS A 151 -1.40 -4.38 -13.42
C CYS A 151 -1.61 -4.90 -14.84
N THR A 152 -2.61 -4.40 -15.56
CA THR A 152 -2.87 -4.79 -16.96
C THR A 152 -1.71 -4.40 -17.87
N GLN A 153 -1.17 -3.19 -17.73
CA GLN A 153 -0.03 -2.74 -18.55
C GLN A 153 1.26 -3.47 -18.19
N ALA A 154 1.49 -3.79 -16.92
CA ALA A 154 2.64 -4.58 -16.48
C ALA A 154 2.61 -6.00 -17.08
N HIS A 155 1.45 -6.66 -17.06
CA HIS A 155 1.26 -7.96 -17.71
C HIS A 155 1.50 -7.91 -19.22
N ALA A 156 1.01 -6.87 -19.90
CA ALA A 156 1.22 -6.68 -21.34
C ALA A 156 2.70 -6.52 -21.71
N ASN A 157 3.55 -6.10 -20.75
CA ASN A 157 4.99 -5.97 -20.91
C ASN A 157 5.79 -7.12 -20.24
N CYS A 158 5.14 -8.26 -19.98
CA CYS A 158 5.75 -9.47 -19.42
C CYS A 158 6.43 -9.27 -18.05
N MET A 159 5.96 -8.31 -17.26
CA MET A 159 6.47 -8.06 -15.91
C MET A 159 5.80 -9.00 -14.90
N ILE A 160 6.46 -9.24 -13.76
CA ILE A 160 5.85 -9.87 -12.60
C ILE A 160 5.06 -8.82 -11.82
N VAL A 161 3.79 -9.10 -11.56
CA VAL A 161 2.90 -8.23 -10.77
C VAL A 161 2.77 -8.77 -9.35
N LEU A 162 3.31 -8.03 -8.38
CA LEU A 162 3.12 -8.24 -6.95
C LEU A 162 2.00 -7.34 -6.43
N TYR A 163 1.05 -7.92 -5.70
CA TYR A 163 0.02 -7.16 -4.99
C TYR A 163 -0.04 -7.56 -3.51
N ASP A 164 0.11 -6.58 -2.62
CA ASP A 164 -0.07 -6.75 -1.18
C ASP A 164 -1.49 -6.31 -0.77
N LEU A 165 -2.31 -7.25 -0.32
CA LEU A 165 -3.71 -7.01 0.05
C LEU A 165 -3.84 -5.96 1.16
N ASN A 166 -2.95 -5.99 2.15
CA ASN A 166 -2.80 -5.02 3.24
C ASN A 166 -4.13 -4.41 3.74
N PHE A 167 -5.09 -5.25 4.11
CA PHE A 167 -6.44 -4.84 4.44
C PHE A 167 -6.45 -3.92 5.66
N ARG A 168 -7.20 -2.83 5.56
CA ARG A 168 -7.41 -1.85 6.64
C ARG A 168 -8.88 -1.50 6.73
N PRO A 169 -9.62 -2.05 7.71
CA PRO A 169 -11.05 -1.77 7.88
C PRO A 169 -11.40 -0.27 7.84
N ASN A 170 -10.54 0.57 8.45
CA ASN A 170 -10.75 2.01 8.52
C ASN A 170 -10.83 2.73 7.16
N LEU A 171 -10.14 2.23 6.13
CA LEU A 171 -10.15 2.85 4.79
C LEU A 171 -11.41 2.54 3.99
N TRP A 172 -12.24 1.61 4.48
CA TRP A 172 -13.44 1.14 3.80
C TRP A 172 -14.73 1.45 4.55
N LYS A 173 -14.64 2.05 5.75
CA LYS A 173 -15.79 2.32 6.64
C LYS A 173 -16.90 3.13 5.97
N ASP A 174 -16.53 4.12 5.17
CA ASP A 174 -17.43 4.98 4.41
C ASP A 174 -17.54 4.60 2.92
N ARG A 175 -16.90 3.50 2.51
CA ARG A 175 -16.77 3.05 1.12
C ARG A 175 -17.22 1.61 0.91
N GLY A 176 -18.34 1.23 1.53
CA GLY A 176 -18.97 -0.08 1.34
C GLY A 176 -18.36 -1.24 2.13
N GLY A 177 -17.41 -0.97 3.04
CA GLY A 177 -16.90 -1.95 3.98
C GLY A 177 -16.27 -3.19 3.34
N VAL A 178 -16.41 -4.33 4.01
CA VAL A 178 -15.81 -5.62 3.59
C VAL A 178 -16.26 -6.07 2.21
N GLU A 179 -17.54 -5.89 1.87
CA GLU A 179 -18.09 -6.29 0.57
C GLU A 179 -17.36 -5.59 -0.58
N ARG A 180 -17.17 -4.27 -0.45
CA ARG A 180 -16.46 -3.49 -1.46
C ARG A 180 -14.98 -3.87 -1.57
N VAL A 181 -14.33 -4.20 -0.45
CA VAL A 181 -12.93 -4.67 -0.44
C VAL A 181 -12.80 -5.93 -1.28
N GLY A 182 -13.66 -6.91 -1.01
CA GLY A 182 -13.69 -8.18 -1.74
C GLY A 182 -13.95 -7.97 -3.23
N GLU A 183 -14.91 -7.10 -3.59
CA GLU A 183 -15.20 -6.76 -4.99
C GLU A 183 -13.95 -6.17 -5.70
N VAL A 184 -13.31 -5.18 -5.10
CA VAL A 184 -12.14 -4.50 -5.70
C VAL A 184 -10.96 -5.46 -5.83
N ASN A 185 -10.62 -6.18 -4.76
CA ASN A 185 -9.49 -7.11 -4.80
C ASN A 185 -9.73 -8.27 -5.76
N ARG A 186 -10.97 -8.77 -5.90
CA ARG A 186 -11.31 -9.80 -6.90
C ARG A 186 -11.24 -9.30 -8.34
N ARG A 187 -11.40 -7.98 -8.57
CA ARG A 187 -11.13 -7.37 -9.88
C ARG A 187 -9.63 -7.25 -10.17
N ILE A 188 -8.81 -7.02 -9.15
CA ILE A 188 -7.35 -6.89 -9.29
C ILE A 188 -6.68 -8.28 -9.42
N ALA A 189 -7.07 -9.25 -8.61
CA ALA A 189 -6.43 -10.56 -8.46
C ALA A 189 -6.15 -11.34 -9.76
N PRO A 190 -7.03 -11.34 -10.78
CA PRO A 190 -6.75 -12.01 -12.07
C PRO A 190 -5.54 -11.43 -12.84
N ARG A 191 -5.01 -10.27 -12.42
CA ARG A 191 -3.88 -9.55 -13.04
C ARG A 191 -2.65 -9.54 -12.13
N VAL A 192 -2.56 -10.48 -11.19
CA VAL A 192 -1.50 -10.57 -10.19
C VAL A 192 -0.77 -11.90 -10.35
N ASP A 193 0.55 -11.86 -10.34
CA ASP A 193 1.37 -13.07 -10.31
C ASP A 193 1.72 -13.48 -8.87
N VAL A 194 1.99 -12.50 -8.01
CA VAL A 194 2.38 -12.73 -6.62
C VAL A 194 1.40 -12.02 -5.69
N MET A 195 0.64 -12.79 -4.92
CA MET A 195 -0.31 -12.25 -3.95
C MET A 195 0.29 -12.32 -2.54
N SER A 196 0.31 -11.21 -1.81
CA SER A 196 0.80 -11.15 -0.44
C SER A 196 -0.22 -10.60 0.55
N GLY A 197 -0.17 -11.09 1.79
CA GLY A 197 -1.03 -10.63 2.88
C GLY A 197 -0.85 -11.46 4.15
N ASN A 198 -1.74 -11.26 5.11
CA ASN A 198 -1.94 -12.12 6.28
C ASN A 198 -3.27 -12.90 6.15
N GLN A 199 -3.61 -13.70 7.15
CA GLN A 199 -4.84 -14.49 7.16
C GLN A 199 -6.12 -13.66 6.94
N GLU A 200 -6.28 -12.55 7.67
CA GLU A 200 -7.44 -11.67 7.56
C GLU A 200 -7.52 -11.07 6.15
N ASP A 201 -6.38 -10.72 5.56
CA ASP A 201 -6.32 -10.19 4.19
C ASP A 201 -6.90 -11.17 3.16
N PHE A 202 -6.58 -12.46 3.25
CA PHE A 202 -7.09 -13.46 2.32
C PHE A 202 -8.57 -13.82 2.58
N LEU A 203 -8.95 -14.03 3.84
CA LEU A 203 -10.32 -14.41 4.19
C LEU A 203 -11.31 -13.27 3.96
N VAL A 204 -10.98 -12.08 4.47
CA VAL A 204 -11.86 -10.90 4.46
C VAL A 204 -11.57 -10.06 3.23
N GLY A 205 -10.31 -9.70 3.02
CA GLY A 205 -9.90 -8.78 1.96
C GLY A 205 -10.05 -9.36 0.55
N LEU A 206 -9.75 -10.63 0.34
CA LEU A 206 -9.89 -11.32 -0.95
C LEU A 206 -11.17 -12.18 -1.03
N GLY A 207 -11.81 -12.47 0.11
CA GLY A 207 -13.04 -13.26 0.19
C GLY A 207 -12.81 -14.76 -0.02
N ILE A 208 -11.65 -15.29 0.37
CA ILE A 208 -11.36 -16.73 0.29
C ILE A 208 -12.10 -17.44 1.44
N HIS A 209 -12.95 -18.40 1.09
CA HIS A 209 -13.67 -19.20 2.07
C HIS A 209 -13.04 -20.59 2.16
N VAL A 210 -12.64 -20.97 3.37
CA VAL A 210 -12.09 -22.29 3.68
C VAL A 210 -13.13 -23.03 4.51
N GLY A 211 -13.56 -24.22 4.08
CA GLY A 211 -14.64 -24.95 4.76
C GLY A 211 -14.28 -25.37 6.21
N GLY A 212 -15.21 -25.15 7.15
CA GLY A 212 -15.10 -25.50 8.57
C GLY A 212 -15.67 -24.39 9.48
N GLU A 213 -16.57 -24.73 10.40
CA GLU A 213 -17.34 -23.78 11.24
C GLU A 213 -16.56 -23.08 12.38
N SER A 214 -15.25 -23.27 12.49
CA SER A 214 -14.47 -22.60 13.53
C SER A 214 -13.38 -21.76 12.89
N GLU A 215 -13.30 -20.50 13.34
CA GLU A 215 -12.14 -19.61 13.23
C GLU A 215 -10.86 -20.43 13.03
N LEU A 216 -10.25 -20.31 11.84
CA LEU A 216 -8.98 -20.95 11.54
C LEU A 216 -8.04 -20.69 12.73
N SER A 217 -7.61 -21.77 13.36
CA SER A 217 -6.61 -21.74 14.42
C SER A 217 -5.30 -21.20 13.84
N GLU A 218 -4.43 -20.61 14.67
CA GLU A 218 -3.09 -20.17 14.24
C GLU A 218 -2.15 -21.35 13.88
N GLY A 219 -2.69 -22.50 13.43
CA GLY A 219 -1.97 -23.70 13.04
C GLY A 219 -1.66 -23.76 11.54
N ASP A 220 -0.54 -24.39 11.19
CA ASP A 220 -0.01 -24.43 9.82
C ASP A 220 -0.98 -25.05 8.78
N ASP A 221 -1.80 -26.02 9.19
CA ASP A 221 -2.77 -26.71 8.30
C ASP A 221 -3.88 -25.77 7.78
N ASP A 222 -4.25 -24.77 8.58
CA ASP A 222 -5.28 -23.80 8.22
C ASP A 222 -4.79 -22.82 7.16
N PHE A 223 -3.51 -22.46 7.21
CA PHE A 223 -2.86 -21.65 6.19
C PHE A 223 -2.72 -22.39 4.87
N ALA A 224 -2.33 -23.67 4.91
CA ALA A 224 -2.22 -24.49 3.71
C ALA A 224 -3.56 -24.56 2.97
N ARG A 225 -4.66 -24.87 3.68
CA ARG A 225 -6.00 -24.91 3.08
C ARG A 225 -6.45 -23.56 2.50
N MET A 226 -6.11 -22.47 3.16
CA MET A 226 -6.40 -21.12 2.65
C MET A 226 -5.62 -20.80 1.38
N ILE A 227 -4.34 -21.15 1.32
CA ILE A 227 -3.49 -21.00 0.12
C ILE A 227 -4.06 -21.84 -1.02
N ASP A 228 -4.40 -23.11 -0.75
CA ASP A 228 -4.98 -24.01 -1.77
C ASP A 228 -6.28 -23.44 -2.34
N ALA A 229 -7.16 -22.92 -1.47
CA ALA A 229 -8.39 -22.26 -1.90
C ALA A 229 -8.13 -20.98 -2.71
N ALA A 230 -7.12 -20.19 -2.34
CA ALA A 230 -6.72 -18.99 -3.08
C ALA A 230 -6.18 -19.32 -4.47
N ILE A 231 -5.30 -20.34 -4.59
CA ILE A 231 -4.75 -20.81 -5.86
C ILE A 231 -5.83 -21.44 -6.73
N ALA A 232 -6.75 -22.23 -6.14
CA ALA A 232 -7.88 -22.79 -6.87
C ALA A 232 -8.82 -21.71 -7.43
N THR A 233 -9.02 -20.61 -6.69
CA THR A 233 -9.83 -19.47 -7.13
C THR A 233 -9.11 -18.63 -8.18
N PHE A 234 -7.80 -18.43 -8.02
CA PHE A 234 -6.96 -17.58 -8.88
C PHE A 234 -5.75 -18.38 -9.39
N PRO A 235 -5.93 -19.22 -10.42
CA PRO A 235 -4.87 -20.08 -10.94
C PRO A 235 -3.73 -19.30 -11.62
N ASN A 236 -3.88 -18.00 -11.83
CA ASN A 236 -2.83 -17.10 -12.32
C ASN A 236 -1.74 -16.80 -11.27
N PHE A 237 -2.00 -17.04 -9.98
CA PHE A 237 -0.99 -16.83 -8.95
C PHE A 237 0.19 -17.80 -9.13
N LYS A 238 1.38 -17.24 -9.35
CA LYS A 238 2.66 -17.96 -9.37
C LYS A 238 3.23 -18.14 -7.98
N LEU A 239 2.92 -17.23 -7.05
CA LEU A 239 3.36 -17.29 -5.66
C LEU A 239 2.30 -16.65 -4.74
N VAL A 240 2.05 -17.29 -3.59
CA VAL A 240 1.27 -16.72 -2.49
C VAL A 240 2.20 -16.56 -1.28
N ALA A 241 2.33 -15.34 -0.77
CA ALA A 241 3.23 -15.00 0.32
C ALA A 241 2.47 -14.51 1.56
N ILE A 242 2.45 -15.32 2.61
CA ILE A 242 1.73 -15.02 3.85
C ILE A 242 2.68 -14.54 4.95
N THR A 243 2.28 -13.49 5.65
CA THR A 243 2.97 -13.02 6.86
C THR A 243 2.22 -13.45 8.12
N LEU A 244 2.93 -14.11 9.04
CA LEU A 244 2.44 -14.45 10.37
C LEU A 244 2.94 -13.42 11.37
N ARG A 245 2.04 -12.80 12.13
CA ARG A 245 2.42 -11.72 13.05
C ARG A 245 1.89 -11.96 14.46
N ALA A 246 2.74 -12.54 15.32
CA ALA A 246 2.52 -12.58 16.76
C ALA A 246 3.24 -11.41 17.46
N VAL A 247 2.49 -10.48 18.07
CA VAL A 247 3.07 -9.39 18.87
C VAL A 247 3.25 -9.86 20.30
N LYS A 248 4.48 -10.26 20.67
CA LYS A 248 4.80 -10.71 22.04
C LYS A 248 5.10 -9.54 23.00
N SER A 249 5.82 -8.52 22.55
CA SER A 249 6.09 -7.28 23.29
C SER A 249 6.61 -6.21 22.33
N THR A 250 6.53 -4.94 22.72
CA THR A 250 7.16 -3.82 22.00
C THR A 250 8.37 -3.33 22.79
N ARG A 251 9.52 -3.14 22.13
CA ARG A 251 10.77 -2.67 22.75
C ARG A 251 10.67 -1.20 23.13
#